data_AF-A0A533RE37-F1
#
_entry.id   AF-A0A533RE37-F1
#
_cell.length_a   1.000
_cell.length_b   1.000
_cell.length_c   1.000
_cell.angle_alpha   90.00
_cell.angle_beta   90.00
_cell.angle_gamma   90.00
#
_symmetry.space_group_name_H-M   'P 1'
#
loop_
_entity.id
_entity.type
_entity.pdbx_description
1 polymer ?
#
loop_
_entity_poly.entity_id
_entity_poly.type
_entity_poly.pdbx_seq_one_letter_code
_entity_poly.pdbx_strand_id
1 'polypeptide(L)'
;MTRDELAGYDGRDGRPAYVAVNGVIYDVTASPLWRDGNHQGAHQAGRELGEELKSAPHVRAVIERFPVVGRVEEAAAPPKSASHLKGILAAIITAAILLLAVALSR
;
A
#
# COMPACT_ATOMS: atom_id res chain seq x y z
N MET A 1 9.80 7.88 -1.27
CA MET A 1 9.17 9.21 -1.18
C MET A 1 8.13 9.18 -0.08
N THR A 2 8.21 10.11 0.86
CA THR A 2 7.18 10.26 1.91
C THR A 2 5.91 10.91 1.33
N ARG A 3 4.81 10.89 2.10
CA ARG A 3 3.58 11.58 1.69
C ARG A 3 3.76 13.10 1.61
N ASP A 4 4.61 13.65 2.49
CA ASP A 4 4.89 15.08 2.52
C ASP A 4 5.72 15.52 1.32
N GLU A 5 6.70 14.70 0.92
CA GLU A 5 7.44 14.92 -0.32
C GLU A 5 6.54 14.81 -1.55
N LEU A 6 5.62 13.83 -1.57
CA LEU A 6 4.65 13.66 -2.66
C LEU A 6 3.81 14.93 -2.88
N ALA A 7 3.42 15.62 -1.81
CA ALA A 7 2.64 16.85 -1.88
C ALA A 7 3.32 17.97 -2.69
N GLY A 8 4.64 17.94 -2.84
CA GLY A 8 5.40 18.89 -3.68
C GLY A 8 5.26 18.65 -5.19
N TYR A 9 4.74 17.49 -5.60
CA TYR A 9 4.54 17.12 -7.01
C TYR A 9 3.09 17.31 -7.42
N ASP A 10 2.60 18.53 -7.23
CA ASP A 10 1.20 18.93 -7.39
C ASP A 10 0.82 19.39 -8.80
N GLY A 11 1.76 19.35 -9.76
CA GLY A 11 1.49 19.77 -11.14
C GLY A 11 1.35 21.28 -11.37
N ARG A 12 1.58 22.12 -10.35
CA ARG A 12 1.40 23.57 -10.42
C ARG A 12 2.73 24.30 -10.58
N ASP A 13 2.70 25.50 -11.12
CA ASP A 13 3.87 26.36 -11.32
C ASP A 13 5.03 25.66 -12.09
N GLY A 14 4.67 24.76 -13.02
CA GLY A 14 5.64 23.98 -13.79
C GLY A 14 6.25 22.78 -13.04
N ARG A 15 5.82 22.50 -11.80
CA ARG A 15 6.22 21.28 -11.09
C ARG A 15 5.59 20.04 -11.74
N PRO A 16 6.23 18.85 -11.63
CA PRO A 16 5.62 17.60 -12.06
C PRO A 16 4.33 17.31 -11.28
N ALA A 17 3.44 16.51 -11.88
CA ALA A 17 2.19 16.07 -11.28
C ALA A 17 2.26 14.56 -10.99
N TYR A 18 2.38 14.17 -9.72
CA TYR A 18 2.44 12.76 -9.30
C TYR A 18 1.22 12.37 -8.48
N VAL A 19 0.80 11.12 -8.59
CA VAL A 19 -0.27 10.54 -7.75
C VAL A 19 0.18 9.20 -7.21
N ALA A 20 -0.20 8.89 -5.98
CA ALA A 20 0.00 7.57 -5.41
C ALA A 20 -1.29 6.75 -5.46
N VAL A 21 -1.18 5.48 -5.85
CA VAL A 21 -2.28 4.51 -5.81
C VAL A 21 -1.76 3.22 -5.19
N ASN A 22 -2.30 2.87 -4.02
CA ASN A 22 -1.87 1.72 -3.23
C ASN A 22 -0.35 1.73 -2.97
N GLY A 23 0.19 2.92 -2.65
CA GLY A 23 1.60 3.10 -2.35
C GLY A 23 2.54 3.08 -3.56
N VAL A 24 2.05 2.95 -4.78
CA VAL A 24 2.85 3.13 -6.01
C VAL A 24 2.65 4.55 -6.55
N ILE A 25 3.73 5.23 -6.88
CA ILE A 25 3.70 6.63 -7.35
C ILE A 25 3.84 6.65 -8.87
N TYR A 26 2.87 7.29 -9.53
CA TYR A 26 2.75 7.41 -10.98
C TYR A 26 2.94 8.86 -11.41
N ASP A 27 3.66 9.06 -12.51
CA ASP A 27 3.84 10.36 -13.16
C ASP A 27 2.72 10.63 -14.17
N VAL A 28 1.83 11.56 -13.82
CA VAL A 28 0.70 11.97 -14.67
C VAL A 28 0.95 13.30 -15.39
N THR A 29 2.18 13.84 -15.32
CA THR A 29 2.54 15.18 -15.81
C THR A 29 2.20 15.40 -17.28
N ALA A 30 2.41 14.39 -18.13
CA ALA A 30 2.13 14.49 -19.57
C ALA A 30 0.64 14.40 -19.91
N SER A 31 -0.23 14.12 -18.94
CA SER A 31 -1.66 13.92 -19.20
C SER A 31 -2.40 15.25 -19.30
N PRO A 32 -3.11 15.54 -20.41
CA PRO A 32 -3.94 16.75 -20.52
C PRO A 32 -5.11 16.75 -19.54
N LEU A 33 -5.49 15.57 -19.02
CA LEU A 33 -6.56 15.42 -18.01
C LEU A 33 -6.09 15.76 -16.59
N TRP A 34 -4.80 16.04 -16.37
CA TRP A 34 -4.19 16.39 -15.09
C TRP A 34 -3.50 17.76 -15.12
N ARG A 35 -3.97 18.66 -16.00
CA ARG A 35 -3.45 20.03 -16.09
C ARG A 35 -3.54 20.72 -14.73
N ASP A 36 -2.45 21.39 -14.34
CA ASP A 36 -2.29 22.04 -13.03
C ASP A 36 -2.55 21.09 -11.84
N GLY A 37 -2.28 19.80 -12.07
CA GLY A 37 -2.53 18.71 -11.13
C GLY A 37 -4.00 18.41 -10.88
N ASN A 38 -4.92 18.94 -11.67
CA ASN A 38 -6.35 18.80 -11.43
C ASN A 38 -6.99 17.78 -12.39
N HIS A 39 -7.53 16.70 -11.85
CA HIS A 39 -8.35 15.76 -12.62
C HIS A 39 -9.83 16.10 -12.51
N GLN A 40 -10.30 16.95 -13.43
CA GLN A 40 -11.71 17.30 -13.62
C GLN A 40 -12.43 17.84 -12.36
N GLY A 41 -11.70 18.47 -11.45
CA GLY A 41 -12.21 18.98 -10.18
C GLY A 41 -12.38 17.94 -9.09
N ALA A 42 -12.23 16.64 -9.41
CA ALA A 42 -12.47 15.54 -8.48
C ALA A 42 -11.22 15.11 -7.72
N HIS A 43 -10.05 15.14 -8.37
CA HIS A 43 -8.80 14.68 -7.77
C HIS A 43 -7.65 15.65 -8.02
N GLN A 44 -6.67 15.63 -7.12
CA GLN A 44 -5.49 16.47 -7.18
C GLN A 44 -4.21 15.63 -7.13
N ALA A 45 -3.23 16.03 -7.92
CA ALA A 45 -1.87 15.54 -7.84
C ALA A 45 -1.23 15.91 -6.49
N GLY A 46 -0.13 15.26 -6.17
CA GLY A 46 0.54 15.31 -4.87
C GLY A 46 -0.17 14.52 -3.76
N ARG A 47 -1.08 13.60 -4.11
CA ARG A 47 -1.90 12.86 -3.14
C ARG A 47 -1.92 11.36 -3.39
N GLU A 48 -2.25 10.61 -2.34
CA GLU A 48 -2.64 9.20 -2.43
C GLU A 48 -4.15 9.12 -2.71
N LEU A 49 -4.50 8.44 -3.80
CA LEU A 49 -5.87 8.33 -4.32
C LEU A 49 -6.43 6.92 -4.15
N GLY A 50 -5.71 5.98 -3.53
CA GLY A 50 -6.13 4.59 -3.40
C GLY A 50 -7.56 4.42 -2.87
N GLU A 51 -7.95 5.16 -1.82
CA GLU A 51 -9.30 5.13 -1.24
C GLU A 51 -10.35 5.77 -2.17
N GLU A 52 -10.04 6.93 -2.75
CA GLU A 52 -10.94 7.66 -3.65
C GLU A 52 -11.25 6.87 -4.92
N LEU A 53 -10.31 6.04 -5.37
CA LEU A 53 -10.44 5.22 -6.56
C LEU A 53 -11.14 3.88 -6.31
N LYS A 54 -11.42 3.50 -5.04
CA LYS A 54 -12.18 2.27 -4.74
C LYS A 54 -13.59 2.33 -5.34
N SER A 55 -14.21 3.50 -5.37
CA SER A 55 -15.52 3.73 -5.98
C SER A 55 -15.45 3.93 -7.50
N ALA A 56 -14.25 4.10 -8.07
CA ALA A 56 -14.00 4.37 -9.49
C ALA A 56 -13.12 3.27 -10.12
N PRO A 57 -13.58 2.01 -10.20
CA PRO A 57 -12.75 0.86 -10.58
C PRO A 57 -12.12 0.96 -11.98
N HIS A 58 -12.74 1.71 -12.91
CA HIS A 58 -12.16 1.92 -14.25
C HIS A 58 -11.00 2.90 -14.24
N VAL A 59 -11.02 3.91 -13.35
CA VAL A 59 -10.00 4.96 -13.28
C VAL A 59 -8.66 4.40 -12.79
N ARG A 60 -8.69 3.40 -11.91
CA ARG A 60 -7.48 2.71 -11.47
C ARG A 60 -6.68 2.09 -12.62
N ALA A 61 -7.33 1.34 -13.50
CA ALA A 61 -6.66 0.69 -14.63
C ALA A 61 -6.09 1.70 -15.64
N VAL A 62 -6.61 2.93 -15.66
CA VAL A 62 -6.06 4.02 -16.47
C VAL A 62 -4.81 4.61 -15.82
N ILE A 63 -4.80 4.81 -14.49
CA ILE A 63 -3.63 5.33 -13.78
C ILE A 63 -2.44 4.38 -13.89
N GLU A 64 -2.67 3.07 -13.82
CA GLU A 64 -1.61 2.05 -13.92
C GLU A 64 -0.89 2.04 -15.29
N ARG A 65 -1.33 2.82 -16.29
CA ARG A 65 -0.65 3.02 -17.59
C ARG A 65 0.42 4.11 -17.57
N PHE A 66 0.43 4.95 -16.55
CA PHE A 66 1.41 6.02 -16.43
C PHE A 66 2.76 5.49 -15.92
N PRO A 67 3.88 6.19 -16.21
CA PRO A 67 5.19 5.81 -15.71
C PRO A 67 5.22 5.71 -14.19
N VAL A 68 5.84 4.66 -13.65
CA VAL A 68 6.09 4.52 -12.21
C VAL A 68 7.39 5.25 -11.88
N VAL A 69 7.32 6.17 -10.90
CA VAL A 69 8.47 6.98 -10.46
C VAL A 69 8.90 6.68 -9.02
N GLY A 70 8.16 5.83 -8.31
CA GLY A 70 8.56 5.38 -6.99
C GLY A 70 7.46 4.70 -6.20
N ARG A 71 7.67 4.63 -4.89
CA ARG A 71 6.70 4.14 -3.91
C ARG A 71 6.63 5.08 -2.72
N VAL A 72 5.46 5.13 -2.09
CA VAL A 72 5.26 5.82 -0.82
C VAL A 72 6.00 5.04 0.26
N GLU A 73 6.83 5.72 1.01
CA GLU A 73 7.46 5.16 2.21
C GLU A 73 6.38 5.02 3.29
N GLU A 74 6.11 3.80 3.69
CA GLU A 74 5.33 3.55 4.90
C GLU A 74 6.16 4.09 6.08
N ALA A 75 5.60 5.01 6.88
CA ALA A 75 6.22 5.37 8.15
C ALA A 75 6.48 4.07 8.90
N ALA A 76 7.74 3.79 9.26
CA ALA A 76 8.22 2.49 9.72
C ALA A 76 7.17 1.82 10.63
N ALA A 77 6.42 0.86 10.09
CA ALA A 77 5.45 0.13 10.88
C ALA A 77 6.24 -0.57 12.00
N PRO A 78 5.78 -0.55 13.26
CA PRO A 78 6.41 -1.36 14.30
C PRO A 78 6.49 -2.80 13.77
N PRO A 79 7.61 -3.51 13.99
CA PRO A 79 7.79 -4.84 13.44
C PRO A 79 6.56 -5.67 13.82
N LYS A 80 5.87 -6.24 12.82
CA LYS A 80 4.74 -7.12 13.06
C LYS A 80 5.24 -8.22 13.99
N SER A 81 4.84 -8.15 15.26
CA SER A 81 5.18 -9.15 16.26
C SER A 81 4.61 -10.47 15.79
N ALA A 82 5.46 -11.30 15.20
CA ALA A 82 5.10 -12.65 14.84
C ALA A 82 4.93 -13.42 16.15
N SER A 83 3.68 -13.60 16.58
CA SER A 83 3.29 -14.37 17.76
C SER A 83 3.64 -15.86 17.56
N HIS A 84 4.91 -16.21 17.72
CA HIS A 84 5.38 -17.60 17.69
C HIS A 84 5.00 -18.37 18.97
N LEU A 85 4.66 -17.68 20.07
CA LEU A 85 4.31 -18.31 21.35
C LEU A 85 3.08 -19.22 21.28
N LYS A 86 2.06 -18.84 20.49
CA LYS A 86 0.85 -19.66 20.33
C LYS A 86 1.12 -20.97 19.59
N GLY A 87 2.05 -20.96 18.63
CA GLY A 87 2.46 -22.16 17.89
C GLY A 87 3.29 -23.14 18.73
N ILE A 88 4.18 -22.63 19.59
CA ILE A 88 5.02 -23.47 20.46
C ILE A 88 4.18 -24.17 21.53
N LEU A 89 3.24 -23.47 22.18
CA LEU A 89 2.40 -24.08 23.22
C LEU A 89 1.46 -25.16 22.65
N ALA A 90 0.91 -24.94 21.45
CA ALA A 90 0.09 -25.95 20.77
C ALA A 90 0.90 -27.22 20.44
N ALA A 91 2.12 -27.07 19.92
CA ALA A 91 2.99 -28.20 19.58
C ALA A 91 3.38 -29.06 20.80
N ILE A 92 3.66 -28.41 21.95
CA ILE A 92 3.99 -29.13 23.20
C ILE A 92 2.79 -29.92 23.71
N ILE A 93 1.58 -29.34 23.69
CA ILE A 93 0.36 -30.04 24.12
C ILE A 93 0.08 -31.25 23.21
N THR A 94 0.21 -31.10 21.89
CA THR A 94 0.03 -32.22 20.96
C THR A 94 1.03 -33.35 21.20
N ALA A 95 2.32 -33.02 21.41
CA ALA A 95 3.36 -34.01 21.69
C ALA A 95 3.13 -34.73 23.04
N ALA A 96 2.70 -34.02 24.08
CA ALA A 96 2.42 -34.62 25.39
C ALA A 96 1.24 -35.60 25.34
N ILE A 97 0.17 -35.26 24.60
CA ILE A 97 -0.98 -36.14 24.42
C ILE A 97 -0.60 -37.42 23.65
N LEU A 98 0.21 -37.29 22.59
CA LEU A 98 0.69 -38.45 21.84
C LEU A 98 1.58 -39.36 22.71
N LEU A 99 2.49 -38.78 23.50
CA LEU A 99 3.36 -39.55 24.40
C LEU A 99 2.55 -40.27 25.49
N LEU A 100 1.52 -39.63 26.03
CA LEU A 100 0.63 -40.24 27.02
C LEU A 100 -0.18 -41.39 26.41
N ALA A 101 -0.71 -41.22 25.19
CA ALA A 101 -1.44 -42.27 24.49
C ALA A 101 -0.57 -43.50 24.21
N VAL A 102 0.68 -43.30 23.79
CA VAL A 102 1.65 -44.40 23.57
C VAL A 102 1.99 -45.11 24.89
N ALA A 103 2.13 -44.37 25.99
CA ALA A 103 2.43 -44.93 27.31
C ALA A 103 1.27 -45.76 27.89
N LEU A 104 0.02 -45.38 27.60
CA LEU A 104 -1.20 -46.10 28.03
C LEU A 104 -1.56 -47.31 27.15
N SER A 105 -0.94 -47.43 25.97
CA SER A 105 -1.16 -48.55 25.03
C SER A 105 -0.21 -49.75 25.23
N ARG A 106 0.61 -49.74 26.27
CA ARG A 106 1.49 -50.84 26.69
C ARG A 106 0.93 -51.53 27.93
#